data_AF-A0A9X0I8P0-F1
#
_entry.id   AF-A0A9X0I8P0-F1
#
_cell.length_a   1.000
_cell.length_b   1.000
_cell.length_c   1.000
_cell.angle_alpha   90.00
_cell.angle_beta   90.00
_cell.angle_gamma   90.00
#
_symmetry.space_group_name_H-M   'P 1'
#
loop_
_entity.id
_entity.type
_entity.pdbx_description
1 polymer ?
#
loop_
_entity_poly.entity_id
_entity_poly.type
_entity_poly.pdbx_seq_one_letter_code
_entity_poly.pdbx_strand_id
1 'polypeptide(L)'
;MAKQHPGPNSKHLRPIGGYKLSDQPLELNAGRPVIEVVVHNTGDRPIQVGSHFHFFEANRYLEFDRPAAFGKRLNIPATTSIRFEPGDRKTVQLIPFGGLQRVYGFNGLVQGWTGDDPTPPDYRPDRAESLHNARTRGFKFSAQDQGDNKKQ
;
A
#
# COMPACT_ATOMS: atom_id res chain seq x y z
N MET A 1 18.28 32.63 12.55
CA MET A 1 17.94 32.73 11.11
C MET A 1 19.02 32.00 10.32
N ALA A 2 18.70 30.84 9.74
CA ALA A 2 19.67 29.97 9.08
C ALA A 2 20.12 30.60 7.75
N LYS A 3 21.43 30.83 7.61
CA LYS A 3 22.05 31.33 6.37
C LYS A 3 21.88 30.27 5.27
N GLN A 4 21.12 30.59 4.23
CA GLN A 4 21.06 29.79 3.00
C GLN A 4 22.48 29.68 2.42
N HIS A 5 22.90 28.47 2.04
CA HIS A 5 24.16 28.25 1.34
C HIS A 5 24.15 28.99 0.00
N PRO A 6 25.21 29.78 -0.33
CA PRO A 6 25.33 30.38 -1.66
C PRO A 6 25.64 29.26 -2.66
N GLY A 7 24.68 28.93 -3.51
CA GLY A 7 24.85 27.90 -4.54
C GLY A 7 25.90 28.30 -5.58
N PRO A 8 26.70 27.36 -6.11
CA PRO A 8 27.68 27.66 -7.14
C PRO A 8 26.98 28.05 -8.44
N ASN A 9 27.09 29.33 -8.78
CA ASN A 9 26.70 29.88 -10.05
C ASN A 9 27.84 29.61 -11.06
N SER A 10 27.89 28.41 -11.65
CA SER A 10 28.72 28.18 -12.84
C SER A 10 28.07 27.17 -13.80
N LYS A 11 27.87 27.62 -15.04
CA LYS A 11 27.35 26.82 -16.15
C LYS A 11 28.36 25.75 -16.57
N HIS A 12 28.41 24.61 -15.87
CA HIS A 12 29.19 23.40 -16.18
C HIS A 12 30.55 23.22 -15.49
N LEU A 13 30.57 23.09 -14.16
CA LEU A 13 31.53 22.17 -13.51
C LEU A 13 30.80 21.28 -12.52
N ARG A 14 30.66 20.00 -12.85
CA ARG A 14 30.21 19.00 -11.87
C ARG A 14 31.22 18.96 -10.71
N PRO A 15 30.78 18.96 -9.44
CA PRO A 15 31.70 18.85 -8.32
C PRO A 15 32.45 17.52 -8.36
N ILE A 16 33.62 17.44 -7.71
CA ILE A 16 34.35 16.18 -7.52
C ILE A 16 33.43 15.21 -6.75
N GLY A 17 33.18 14.02 -7.30
CA GLY A 17 32.21 13.07 -6.79
C GLY A 17 30.75 13.30 -7.23
N GLY A 18 30.49 14.27 -8.11
CA GLY A 18 29.17 14.55 -8.65
C GLY A 18 28.67 13.50 -9.66
N TYR A 19 27.36 13.26 -9.67
CA TYR A 19 26.72 12.33 -10.60
C TYR A 19 26.42 13.00 -11.95
N LYS A 20 26.55 12.23 -13.04
CA LYS A 20 25.98 12.58 -14.36
C LYS A 20 24.75 11.70 -14.58
N LEU A 21 23.58 12.24 -14.29
CA LEU A 21 22.31 11.54 -14.48
C LEU A 21 21.82 11.67 -15.92
N SER A 22 21.04 10.69 -16.35
CA SER A 22 20.25 10.79 -17.57
C SER A 22 18.97 11.59 -17.27
N ASP A 23 18.46 12.32 -18.26
CA ASP A 23 17.15 12.98 -18.18
C ASP A 23 15.98 12.00 -18.41
N GLN A 24 16.28 10.74 -18.72
CA GLN A 24 15.27 9.71 -18.97
C GLN A 24 14.54 9.33 -17.67
N PRO A 25 13.20 9.36 -17.66
CA PRO A 25 12.43 8.94 -16.50
C PRO A 25 12.60 7.44 -16.26
N LEU A 26 12.59 7.04 -14.99
CA LEU A 26 12.61 5.63 -14.59
C LEU A 26 11.20 5.15 -14.27
N GLU A 27 10.71 4.17 -15.01
CA GLU A 27 9.46 3.50 -14.70
C GLU A 27 9.62 2.57 -13.50
N LEU A 28 8.74 2.73 -12.50
CA LEU A 28 8.75 1.92 -11.29
C LEU A 28 7.69 0.82 -11.38
N ASN A 29 8.02 -0.36 -10.84
CA ASN A 29 7.08 -1.49 -10.73
C ASN A 29 6.46 -1.93 -12.07
N ALA A 30 7.18 -1.75 -13.18
CA ALA A 30 6.72 -2.11 -14.52
C ALA A 30 6.18 -3.55 -14.61
N GLY A 31 5.12 -3.74 -15.37
CA GLY A 31 4.50 -5.05 -15.63
C GLY A 31 3.67 -5.63 -14.48
N ARG A 32 3.44 -4.90 -13.39
CA ARG A 32 2.58 -5.34 -12.28
C ARG A 32 1.14 -4.86 -12.46
N PRO A 33 0.12 -5.69 -12.17
CA PRO A 33 -1.26 -5.25 -12.22
C PRO A 33 -1.51 -4.21 -11.11
N VAL A 34 -2.08 -3.06 -11.50
CA VAL A 34 -2.39 -1.95 -10.60
C VAL A 34 -3.89 -1.92 -10.36
N ILE A 35 -4.29 -1.75 -9.10
CA ILE A 35 -5.68 -1.45 -8.74
C ILE A 35 -5.75 -0.11 -8.01
N GLU A 36 -6.86 0.60 -8.17
CA GLU A 36 -7.13 1.84 -7.44
C GLU A 36 -8.12 1.58 -6.32
N VAL A 37 -7.77 2.04 -5.12
CA VAL A 37 -8.61 1.90 -3.93
C VAL A 37 -8.79 3.24 -3.28
N VAL A 38 -10.04 3.60 -2.98
CA VAL A 38 -10.37 4.81 -2.24
C VAL A 38 -10.27 4.52 -0.76
N VAL A 39 -9.45 5.30 -0.06
CA VAL A 39 -9.12 5.12 1.36
C VAL A 39 -9.55 6.35 2.13
N HIS A 40 -10.34 6.13 3.18
CA HIS A 40 -10.84 7.18 4.05
C HIS A 40 -10.32 6.98 5.48
N ASN A 41 -9.65 8.00 6.04
CA ASN A 41 -9.24 7.97 7.43
C ASN A 41 -10.38 8.46 8.34
N THR A 42 -11.03 7.51 9.00
CA THR A 42 -12.13 7.81 9.94
C THR A 42 -11.65 8.07 11.37
N GLY A 43 -10.33 8.00 11.60
CA GLY A 43 -9.74 8.26 12.90
C GLY A 43 -9.56 9.76 13.16
N ASP A 44 -9.25 10.06 14.41
CA ASP A 44 -8.93 11.40 14.92
C ASP A 44 -7.44 11.76 14.76
N ARG A 45 -6.61 10.79 14.36
CA ARG A 45 -5.15 10.91 14.27
C ARG A 45 -4.66 10.69 12.85
N PRO A 46 -3.55 11.36 12.46
CA PRO A 46 -2.94 11.13 11.16
C PRO A 46 -2.36 9.72 11.07
N ILE A 47 -2.49 9.11 9.89
CA ILE A 47 -2.01 7.75 9.61
C ILE A 47 -1.07 7.82 8.41
N GLN A 48 0.09 7.18 8.51
CA GLN A 48 1.07 7.13 7.43
C GLN A 48 1.40 5.68 7.11
N VAL A 49 1.32 5.30 5.84
CA VAL A 49 1.51 3.92 5.37
C VAL A 49 2.68 3.89 4.39
N GLY A 50 3.64 3.01 4.65
CA GLY A 50 4.85 2.85 3.83
C GLY A 50 4.64 2.05 2.55
N SER A 51 5.56 2.23 1.60
CA SER A 51 5.57 1.57 0.27
C SER A 51 5.45 0.04 0.28
N HIS A 52 6.01 -0.63 1.29
CA HIS A 52 6.08 -2.10 1.37
C HIS A 52 5.21 -2.69 2.48
N PHE A 53 4.34 -1.88 3.07
CA PHE A 53 3.41 -2.35 4.07
C PHE A 53 2.27 -3.15 3.41
N HIS A 54 1.86 -4.28 4.01
CA HIS A 54 0.73 -5.05 3.52
C HIS A 54 -0.55 -4.23 3.72
N PHE A 55 -1.09 -3.68 2.63
CA PHE A 55 -2.12 -2.64 2.72
C PHE A 55 -3.41 -3.13 3.37
N PHE A 56 -3.76 -4.41 3.18
CA PHE A 56 -4.85 -5.10 3.88
C PHE A 56 -4.76 -4.99 5.40
N GLU A 57 -3.55 -5.01 5.97
CA GLU A 57 -3.29 -4.96 7.41
C GLU A 57 -3.06 -3.52 7.91
N ALA A 58 -3.30 -2.50 7.08
CA ALA A 58 -3.14 -1.12 7.48
C ALA A 58 -4.13 -0.77 8.60
N ASN A 59 -3.84 0.33 9.32
CA ASN A 59 -4.56 0.75 10.52
C ASN A 59 -6.09 0.57 10.39
N ARG A 60 -6.71 -0.01 11.42
CA ARG A 60 -8.15 -0.30 11.49
C ARG A 60 -9.07 0.90 11.26
N TYR A 61 -8.60 2.13 11.52
CA TYR A 61 -9.36 3.36 11.29
C TYR A 61 -9.38 3.80 9.82
N LEU A 62 -8.55 3.20 8.95
CA LEU A 62 -8.66 3.37 7.52
C LEU A 62 -9.79 2.49 6.99
N GLU A 63 -10.75 3.13 6.36
CA GLU A 63 -11.89 2.50 5.70
C GLU A 63 -11.64 2.44 4.19
N PHE A 64 -11.62 1.22 3.64
CA PHE A 64 -11.41 0.94 2.22
C PHE A 64 -11.84 -0.50 1.89
N ASP A 65 -11.82 -0.85 0.61
CA ASP A 65 -12.03 -2.23 0.15
C ASP A 65 -10.82 -3.11 0.52
N ARG A 66 -10.91 -3.75 1.69
CA ARG A 66 -9.86 -4.64 2.19
C ARG A 66 -9.74 -5.93 1.37
N PRO A 67 -10.83 -6.60 0.94
CA PRO A 67 -10.73 -7.76 0.06
C PRO A 67 -9.92 -7.50 -1.20
N ALA A 68 -10.02 -6.31 -1.80
CA ALA A 68 -9.22 -5.91 -2.95
C ALA A 68 -7.75 -5.67 -2.59
N ALA A 69 -7.45 -5.15 -1.39
CA ALA A 69 -6.09 -4.87 -0.92
C ALA A 69 -5.29 -6.10 -0.44
N PHE A 70 -5.91 -7.29 -0.35
CA PHE A 70 -5.24 -8.52 0.06
C PHE A 70 -4.06 -8.88 -0.86
N GLY A 71 -2.90 -9.13 -0.26
CA GLY A 71 -1.64 -9.44 -0.95
C GLY A 71 -0.98 -8.26 -1.66
N LYS A 72 -1.41 -7.02 -1.38
CA LYS A 72 -0.96 -5.83 -2.11
C LYS A 72 -0.27 -4.81 -1.21
N ARG A 73 0.53 -3.96 -1.85
CA ARG A 73 1.27 -2.83 -1.27
C ARG A 73 1.10 -1.58 -2.12
N LEU A 74 1.45 -0.41 -1.57
CA LEU A 74 1.38 0.86 -2.29
C LEU A 74 2.30 0.88 -3.51
N ASN A 75 1.77 1.33 -4.65
CA ASN A 75 2.52 1.58 -5.88
C ASN A 75 3.22 2.94 -5.85
N ILE A 76 4.17 3.09 -4.92
CA ILE A 76 4.95 4.31 -4.74
C ILE A 76 6.46 3.97 -4.73
N PRO A 77 7.36 4.95 -4.90
CA PRO A 77 8.79 4.70 -4.79
C PRO A 77 9.16 4.02 -3.47
N ALA A 78 10.12 3.10 -3.51
CA ALA A 78 10.59 2.42 -2.31
C ALA A 78 11.00 3.43 -1.24
N THR A 79 10.81 3.07 0.04
CA THR A 79 11.12 3.92 1.20
C THR A 79 10.19 5.12 1.40
N THR A 80 9.33 5.46 0.42
CA THR A 80 8.31 6.51 0.60
C THR A 80 7.04 5.98 1.27
N SER A 81 6.12 6.91 1.59
CA SER A 81 4.87 6.63 2.30
C SER A 81 3.78 7.63 1.92
N ILE A 82 2.52 7.21 2.05
CA ILE A 82 1.37 8.09 1.88
C ILE A 82 0.81 8.44 3.26
N ARG A 83 0.50 9.72 3.45
CA ARG A 83 -0.09 10.28 4.67
C ARG A 83 -1.58 10.58 4.46
N PHE A 84 -2.38 10.13 5.41
CA PHE A 84 -3.81 10.36 5.50
C PHE A 84 -4.07 11.22 6.74
N GLU A 85 -4.57 12.43 6.55
CA GLU A 85 -5.01 13.28 7.67
C GLU A 85 -6.33 12.75 8.26
N PRO A 86 -6.71 13.14 9.48
CA PRO A 86 -8.04 12.82 10.02
C PRO A 86 -9.17 13.30 9.10
N GLY A 87 -10.11 12.42 8.74
CA GLY A 87 -11.22 12.71 7.82
C GLY A 87 -10.84 12.78 6.33
N ASP A 88 -9.56 12.55 6.00
CA ASP A 88 -9.05 12.65 4.62
C ASP A 88 -9.46 11.43 3.78
N ARG A 89 -9.78 11.66 2.51
CA ARG A 89 -10.16 10.63 1.55
C ARG A 89 -9.26 10.72 0.32
N LYS A 90 -8.49 9.67 0.05
CA LYS A 90 -7.55 9.62 -1.08
C LYS A 90 -7.66 8.33 -1.84
N THR A 91 -7.57 8.42 -3.16
CA THR A 91 -7.37 7.26 -4.03
C THR A 91 -5.89 6.89 -4.03
N VAL A 92 -5.59 5.62 -3.77
CA VAL A 92 -4.23 5.09 -3.82
C VAL A 92 -4.14 3.93 -4.80
N GLN A 93 -2.97 3.78 -5.40
CA GLN A 93 -2.67 2.67 -6.29
C GLN A 93 -1.99 1.55 -5.51
N LEU A 94 -2.48 0.32 -5.69
CA LEU A 94 -1.94 -0.88 -5.06
C LEU A 94 -1.44 -1.86 -6.14
N ILE A 95 -0.34 -2.53 -5.82
CA ILE A 95 0.24 -3.61 -6.64
C ILE A 95 0.47 -4.85 -5.78
N PRO A 96 0.40 -6.07 -6.35
CA PRO A 96 0.69 -7.29 -5.61
C PRO A 96 2.15 -7.33 -5.16
N PHE A 97 2.37 -7.98 -4.01
CA PHE A 97 3.72 -8.37 -3.61
C PHE A 97 4.37 -9.24 -4.69
N GLY A 98 5.69 -9.13 -4.82
CA GLY A 98 6.49 -10.05 -5.63
C GLY A 98 7.02 -11.22 -4.81
N GLY A 99 7.97 -11.96 -5.38
CA GLY A 99 8.59 -13.10 -4.71
C GLY A 99 7.59 -14.22 -4.43
N LEU A 100 7.74 -14.90 -3.28
CA LEU A 100 6.87 -15.99 -2.87
C LEU A 100 5.50 -15.53 -2.33
N GLN A 101 5.25 -14.22 -2.24
CA GLN A 101 3.99 -13.65 -1.74
C GLN A 101 3.57 -14.18 -0.36
N ARG A 102 4.55 -14.43 0.52
CA ARG A 102 4.31 -14.84 1.92
C ARG A 102 4.42 -13.64 2.85
N VAL A 103 3.38 -13.40 3.64
CA VAL A 103 3.24 -12.23 4.50
C VAL A 103 3.16 -12.68 5.96
N TYR A 104 4.19 -12.30 6.73
CA TYR A 104 4.31 -12.61 8.15
C TYR A 104 4.50 -11.32 8.97
N GLY A 105 4.03 -11.31 10.22
CA GLY A 105 4.18 -10.15 11.12
C GLY A 105 3.00 -9.19 11.06
N PHE A 106 3.21 -7.96 10.58
CA PHE A 106 2.20 -6.89 10.43
C PHE A 106 1.21 -6.79 11.60
N ASN A 107 -0.09 -7.03 11.38
CA ASN A 107 -1.10 -7.13 12.44
C ASN A 107 -1.44 -8.59 12.77
N GLY A 108 -0.74 -9.55 12.17
CA GLY A 108 -0.97 -10.97 12.32
C GLY A 108 -2.30 -11.42 11.75
N LEU A 109 -2.79 -10.76 10.69
CA LEU A 109 -4.06 -11.15 10.07
C LEU A 109 -3.90 -12.31 9.09
N VAL A 110 -2.79 -12.37 8.34
CA VAL A 110 -2.56 -13.38 7.30
C VAL A 110 -1.62 -14.49 7.76
N GLN A 111 -0.40 -14.15 8.19
CA GLN A 111 0.63 -15.11 8.60
C GLN A 111 0.86 -16.25 7.59
N GLY A 112 0.79 -15.94 6.30
CA GLY A 112 0.59 -16.97 5.28
C GLY A 112 0.78 -16.47 3.87
N TRP A 113 0.25 -17.24 2.92
CA TRP A 113 0.41 -16.97 1.49
C TRP A 113 -0.69 -16.04 0.97
N THR A 114 -0.32 -15.13 0.07
CA THR A 114 -1.21 -14.07 -0.46
C THR A 114 -1.28 -14.02 -1.98
N GLY A 115 -0.72 -15.01 -2.66
CA GLY A 115 -0.64 -15.02 -4.12
C GLY A 115 -1.97 -15.29 -4.82
N ASP A 116 -1.97 -14.98 -6.12
CA ASP A 116 -3.13 -15.14 -7.01
C ASP A 116 -2.99 -16.33 -8.00
N ASP A 117 -1.82 -17.00 -8.07
CA ASP A 117 -1.46 -17.95 -9.14
C ASP A 117 -0.95 -19.31 -8.58
N PRO A 118 -1.20 -20.47 -9.22
CA PRO A 118 -2.51 -21.12 -9.13
C PRO A 118 -2.40 -22.62 -8.74
N THR A 119 -3.30 -23.09 -7.86
CA THR A 119 -4.19 -24.27 -8.04
C THR A 119 -4.62 -24.89 -6.70
N PRO A 120 -5.93 -25.12 -6.50
CA PRO A 120 -7.08 -24.58 -7.24
C PRO A 120 -7.23 -23.06 -7.05
N PRO A 121 -7.85 -22.33 -8.01
CA PRO A 121 -8.15 -20.89 -7.90
C PRO A 121 -9.00 -20.53 -6.67
N ASP A 122 -9.76 -21.51 -6.17
CA ASP A 122 -10.63 -21.39 -5.01
C ASP A 122 -9.93 -21.70 -3.69
N TYR A 123 -8.71 -22.27 -3.72
CA TYR A 123 -7.98 -22.63 -2.51
C TYR A 123 -7.20 -21.43 -1.97
N ARG A 124 -7.93 -20.56 -1.26
CA ARG A 124 -7.39 -19.44 -0.48
C ARG A 124 -7.86 -19.51 0.97
N PRO A 125 -7.48 -20.56 1.73
CA PRO A 125 -7.94 -20.70 3.11
C PRO A 125 -7.57 -19.47 3.93
N ASP A 126 -6.33 -19.00 3.79
CA ASP A 126 -5.81 -17.84 4.51
C ASP A 126 -6.60 -16.58 4.20
N ARG A 127 -7.15 -16.40 2.98
CA ARG A 127 -7.87 -15.17 2.62
C ARG A 127 -9.19 -15.03 3.37
N ALA A 128 -9.99 -16.09 3.39
CA ALA A 128 -11.29 -16.07 4.05
C ALA A 128 -11.12 -15.91 5.57
N GLU A 129 -10.16 -16.63 6.15
CA GLU A 129 -9.82 -16.52 7.57
C GLU A 129 -9.28 -15.12 7.91
N SER A 130 -8.38 -14.58 7.10
CA SER A 130 -7.84 -13.23 7.28
C SER A 130 -8.93 -12.16 7.25
N LEU A 131 -9.90 -12.28 6.34
CA LEU A 131 -11.04 -11.38 6.26
C LEU A 131 -11.93 -11.48 7.49
N HIS A 132 -12.19 -12.69 7.98
CA HIS A 132 -12.91 -12.91 9.24
C HIS A 132 -12.15 -12.26 10.41
N ASN A 133 -10.85 -12.52 10.54
CA ASN A 133 -9.99 -11.97 11.58
C ASN A 133 -9.92 -10.43 11.54
N ALA A 134 -9.89 -9.84 10.34
CA ALA A 134 -9.93 -8.39 10.18
C ALA A 134 -11.28 -7.82 10.66
N ARG A 135 -12.40 -8.46 10.33
CA ARG A 135 -13.74 -8.05 10.80
C ARG A 135 -13.87 -8.17 12.32
N THR A 136 -13.48 -9.30 12.90
CA THR A 136 -13.59 -9.52 14.37
C THR A 136 -12.68 -8.60 15.16
N ARG A 137 -11.52 -8.23 14.63
CA ARG A 137 -10.56 -7.31 15.28
C ARG A 137 -10.87 -5.82 14.99
N GLY A 138 -11.99 -5.53 14.34
CA GLY A 138 -12.51 -4.17 14.16
C GLY A 138 -11.82 -3.34 13.09
N PHE A 139 -11.20 -3.97 12.09
CA PHE A 139 -10.70 -3.27 10.91
C PHE A 139 -11.88 -2.80 10.05
N LYS A 140 -11.90 -1.53 9.65
CA LYS A 140 -13.00 -0.96 8.86
C LYS A 140 -12.94 -1.37 7.40
N PHE A 141 -14.09 -1.74 6.85
CA PHE A 141 -14.29 -2.09 5.43
C PHE A 141 -15.18 -1.03 4.79
N SER A 142 -15.02 -0.77 3.50
CA SER A 142 -15.91 0.12 2.76
C SER A 142 -17.32 -0.48 2.65
N ALA A 143 -18.33 0.39 2.55
CA ALA A 143 -19.74 -0.01 2.52
C ALA A 143 -20.15 -0.93 1.35
N GLN A 144 -19.31 -1.08 0.32
CA GLN A 144 -19.59 -1.99 -0.80
C GLN A 144 -19.53 -3.48 -0.42
N ASP A 145 -18.90 -3.82 0.70
CA ASP A 145 -18.77 -5.22 1.19
C ASP A 145 -19.99 -5.74 1.97
N GLN A 146 -20.98 -4.91 2.31
CA GLN A 146 -22.16 -5.34 3.09
C GLN A 146 -23.30 -5.92 2.23
N GLY A 147 -23.13 -6.00 0.90
CA GLY A 147 -24.19 -6.37 -0.05
C GLY A 147 -24.46 -7.87 -0.23
N ASP A 148 -23.54 -8.77 0.11
CA ASP A 148 -23.62 -10.18 -0.29
C ASP A 148 -24.23 -11.14 0.75
N ASN A 149 -24.84 -10.64 1.83
CA ASN A 149 -25.49 -11.49 2.86
C ASN A 149 -27.03 -11.39 2.90
N LYS A 150 -27.66 -11.07 1.76
CA LYS A 150 -29.12 -11.19 1.55
C LYS A 150 -29.42 -11.88 0.21
N LYS A 151 -29.06 -13.16 0.09
CA LYS A 151 -29.63 -14.09 -0.89
C LYS A 151 -29.23 -15.53 -0.52
N GLN A 152 -29.94 -16.10 0.45
CA GLN A 152 -30.52 -17.45 0.42
C GLN A 152 -31.32 -17.68 1.71
#